data_AF-K7EXJ5-F1
#
_entry.id   AF-K7EXJ5-F1
#
_cell.length_a   1.000
_cell.length_b   1.000
_cell.length_c   1.000
_cell.angle_alpha   90.00
_cell.angle_beta   90.00
_cell.angle_gamma   90.00
#
_symmetry.space_group_name_H-M   'P 1'
#
loop_
_entity.id
_entity.type
_entity.pdbx_description
1 polymer ?
#
loop_
_entity_poly.entity_id
_entity_poly.type
_entity_poly.pdbx_seq_one_letter_code
_entity_poly.pdbx_strand_id
1 'polypeptide(L)'
;MPGFDTFLPLLLFIFPGASSHCQTYTGNECKKHTAFVPGHSLVGEGIDVTTMERKGAYLVDSSTWQQPDGTCTLCRNQLQGGQLQRRVRVLCRKKLSSSVQQSGMGLMQSAASAVQNDWKVGLDVPVKPKVNVQVNLAGSHSKLADFVVEHSRKDKYSFVSHEVSCNYYQ
;
A
#
# COMPACT_ATOMS: atom_id res chain seq x y z
N MET A 1 12.29 -66.37 -12.46
CA MET A 1 12.59 -65.45 -11.34
C MET A 1 12.29 -64.04 -11.82
N PRO A 2 11.24 -63.37 -11.32
CA PRO A 2 10.94 -62.00 -11.72
C PRO A 2 11.70 -61.03 -10.80
N GLY A 3 12.47 -60.12 -11.39
CA GLY A 3 13.03 -58.96 -10.67
C GLY A 3 11.93 -57.93 -10.49
N PHE A 4 11.61 -57.61 -9.24
CA PHE A 4 10.72 -56.51 -8.88
C PHE A 4 11.47 -55.18 -9.02
N ASP A 5 11.25 -54.46 -10.12
CA ASP A 5 11.62 -53.04 -10.19
C ASP A 5 10.58 -52.23 -9.41
N THR A 6 10.90 -51.96 -8.15
CA THR A 6 10.19 -51.00 -7.30
C THR A 6 10.42 -49.59 -7.82
N PHE A 7 9.53 -49.11 -8.69
CA PHE A 7 9.39 -47.69 -8.96
C PHE A 7 8.77 -47.02 -7.73
N LEU A 8 9.60 -46.30 -6.96
CA LEU A 8 9.14 -45.41 -5.89
C LEU A 8 8.75 -44.07 -6.53
N PRO A 9 7.48 -43.68 -6.63
CA PRO A 9 7.13 -42.37 -7.14
C PRO A 9 7.43 -41.35 -6.05
N LEU A 10 8.54 -40.61 -6.21
CA LEU A 10 8.85 -39.44 -5.41
C LEU A 10 7.89 -38.29 -5.76
N LEU A 11 6.64 -38.41 -5.30
CA LEU A 11 5.66 -37.33 -5.30
C LEU A 11 5.87 -36.47 -4.05
N LEU A 12 6.99 -35.74 -4.01
CA LEU A 12 7.12 -34.60 -3.12
C LEU A 12 6.29 -33.47 -3.73
N PHE A 13 5.08 -33.31 -3.21
CA PHE A 13 4.19 -32.19 -3.45
C PHE A 13 4.98 -30.88 -3.46
N ILE A 14 5.09 -30.27 -4.63
CA ILE A 14 5.37 -28.85 -4.77
C ILE A 14 4.11 -28.15 -4.26
N PHE A 15 4.02 -27.96 -2.93
CA PHE A 15 3.07 -27.01 -2.37
C PHE A 15 3.60 -25.61 -2.71
N PRO A 16 2.89 -24.82 -3.53
CA PRO A 16 3.29 -23.45 -3.79
C PRO A 16 3.06 -22.66 -2.50
N GLY A 17 4.14 -22.32 -1.82
CA GLY A 17 4.19 -21.19 -0.89
C GLY A 17 3.15 -21.17 0.23
N ALA A 18 3.11 -22.22 1.07
CA ALA A 18 2.64 -22.01 2.44
C ALA A 18 3.59 -21.00 3.09
N SER A 19 3.24 -19.72 3.07
CA SER A 19 3.91 -18.71 3.87
C SER A 19 3.85 -19.20 5.32
N SER A 20 4.98 -19.62 5.88
CA SER A 20 5.12 -20.24 7.21
C SER A 20 4.66 -19.36 8.38
N HIS A 21 4.08 -18.21 8.08
CA HIS A 21 3.76 -17.15 8.99
C HIS A 21 2.25 -16.91 9.18
N CYS A 22 1.40 -17.39 8.27
CA CYS A 22 -0.05 -17.18 8.27
C CYS A 22 -0.78 -18.52 8.16
N GLN A 23 -1.79 -18.73 9.00
CA GLN A 23 -2.59 -19.95 9.02
C GLN A 23 -4.07 -19.61 9.23
N THR A 24 -4.94 -20.52 8.80
CA THR A 24 -6.38 -20.46 9.09
C THR A 24 -6.65 -21.04 10.47
N TYR A 25 -7.42 -20.34 11.28
CA TYR A 25 -7.79 -20.72 12.64
C TYR A 25 -9.30 -20.80 12.80
N THR A 26 -9.74 -21.61 13.77
CA THR A 26 -11.17 -21.73 14.11
C THR A 26 -11.68 -20.43 14.72
N GLY A 27 -12.99 -20.18 14.60
CA GLY A 27 -13.61 -18.96 15.13
C GLY A 27 -13.33 -18.71 16.62
N ASN A 28 -13.15 -19.75 17.43
CA ASN A 28 -12.82 -19.60 18.84
C ASN A 28 -11.39 -19.07 19.06
N GLU A 29 -10.42 -19.59 18.32
CA GLU A 29 -9.04 -19.07 18.34
C GLU A 29 -8.97 -17.63 17.80
N CYS A 30 -9.75 -17.33 16.76
CA CYS A 30 -9.84 -15.98 16.21
C CYS A 30 -10.40 -14.93 17.18
N LYS A 31 -11.29 -15.35 18.10
CA LYS A 31 -11.83 -14.48 19.17
C LYS A 31 -10.81 -14.22 20.27
N LYS A 32 -9.87 -15.14 20.51
CA LYS A 32 -8.76 -14.94 21.47
C LYS A 32 -7.72 -13.95 20.95
N HIS A 33 -7.51 -13.90 19.63
CA HIS A 33 -6.52 -13.04 18.99
C HIS A 33 -7.19 -11.87 18.25
N THR A 34 -7.44 -10.78 18.98
CA THR A 34 -8.16 -9.59 18.48
C THR A 34 -7.27 -8.51 17.85
N ALA A 35 -5.95 -8.63 18.00
CA ALA A 35 -5.00 -7.65 17.49
C ALA A 35 -4.98 -7.61 15.95
N PHE A 36 -5.13 -6.41 15.40
CA PHE A 36 -4.90 -6.13 13.99
C PHE A 36 -3.46 -5.68 13.76
N VAL A 37 -2.99 -5.79 12.52
CA VAL A 37 -1.72 -5.17 12.14
C VAL A 37 -1.76 -3.65 12.30
N PRO A 38 -0.61 -3.02 12.63
CA PRO A 38 -0.48 -1.57 12.60
C PRO A 38 -0.95 -0.99 11.26
N GLY A 39 -1.85 -0.01 11.32
CA GLY A 39 -2.38 0.65 10.12
C GLY A 39 -3.46 -0.13 9.35
N HIS A 40 -4.03 -1.22 9.90
CA HIS A 40 -5.10 -1.97 9.21
C HIS A 40 -6.28 -1.08 8.75
N SER A 41 -6.61 -0.03 9.51
CA SER A 41 -7.71 0.89 9.22
C SER A 41 -7.39 1.89 8.11
N LEU A 42 -6.13 1.99 7.66
CA LEU A 42 -5.79 2.83 6.52
C LEU A 42 -6.42 2.30 5.23
N VAL A 43 -6.62 0.98 5.14
CA VAL A 43 -7.37 0.36 4.05
C VAL A 43 -8.84 0.74 4.20
N GLY A 44 -9.37 1.44 3.21
CA GLY A 44 -10.77 1.89 3.22
C GLY A 44 -10.97 3.30 3.79
N GLU A 45 -9.94 3.93 4.35
CA GLU A 45 -9.99 5.35 4.72
C GLU A 45 -9.99 6.22 3.45
N GLY A 46 -10.97 7.11 3.32
CA GLY A 46 -11.09 8.04 2.21
C GLY A 46 -9.97 9.08 2.21
N ILE A 47 -9.54 9.47 1.00
CA ILE A 47 -8.48 10.47 0.78
C ILE A 47 -9.03 11.58 -0.11
N ASP A 48 -8.67 12.82 0.20
CA ASP A 48 -8.80 13.93 -0.75
C ASP A 48 -7.64 13.90 -1.73
N VAL A 49 -7.91 13.60 -3.00
CA VAL A 49 -6.84 13.58 -4.00
C VAL A 49 -6.20 14.95 -4.21
N THR A 50 -6.90 16.05 -3.90
CA THR A 50 -6.39 17.41 -4.13
C THR A 50 -5.50 17.90 -3.00
N THR A 51 -5.78 17.54 -1.75
CA THR A 51 -4.92 17.90 -0.60
C THR A 51 -3.92 16.80 -0.25
N MET A 52 -4.14 15.57 -0.74
CA MET A 52 -3.45 14.33 -0.34
C MET A 52 -3.66 13.96 1.13
N GLU A 53 -4.70 14.50 1.76
CA GLU A 53 -5.01 14.25 3.17
C GLU A 53 -6.09 13.18 3.35
N ARG A 54 -5.98 12.44 4.45
CA ARG A 54 -6.97 11.45 4.86
C ARG A 54 -8.20 12.15 5.44
N LYS A 55 -9.39 11.67 5.09
CA LYS A 55 -10.67 12.28 5.49
C LYS A 55 -11.22 11.72 6.80
N GLY A 56 -10.65 10.64 7.35
CA GLY A 56 -11.20 9.96 8.53
C GLY A 56 -12.57 9.31 8.30
N ALA A 57 -13.03 9.25 7.05
CA ALA A 57 -14.25 8.56 6.65
C ALA A 57 -13.88 7.20 6.06
N TYR A 58 -14.51 6.12 6.55
CA TYR A 58 -14.17 4.75 6.17
C TYR A 58 -15.24 4.20 5.22
N LEU A 59 -14.87 4.01 3.96
CA LEU A 59 -15.76 3.53 2.90
C LEU A 59 -15.80 2.00 2.84
N VAL A 60 -14.78 1.33 3.39
CA VAL A 60 -14.66 -0.12 3.43
C VAL A 60 -14.44 -0.55 4.87
N ASP A 61 -15.21 -1.54 5.32
CA ASP A 61 -15.01 -2.13 6.63
C ASP A 61 -13.79 -3.05 6.65
N SER A 62 -12.66 -2.54 7.14
CA SER A 62 -11.44 -3.31 7.38
C SER A 62 -11.48 -4.16 8.65
N SER A 63 -12.55 -4.06 9.44
CA SER A 63 -12.69 -4.77 10.72
C SER A 63 -13.35 -6.14 10.57
N THR A 64 -14.05 -6.42 9.46
CA THR A 64 -14.59 -7.76 9.19
C THR A 64 -13.45 -8.74 8.87
N TRP A 65 -13.21 -9.67 9.81
CA TRP A 65 -12.11 -10.64 9.76
C TRP A 65 -12.56 -12.10 9.63
N GLN A 66 -13.85 -12.38 9.86
CA GLN A 66 -14.42 -13.73 9.75
C GLN A 66 -14.70 -14.07 8.31
N GLN A 67 -14.32 -15.27 7.92
CA GLN A 67 -14.76 -15.90 6.68
C GLN A 67 -16.19 -16.41 6.85
N PRO A 68 -16.91 -16.72 5.76
CA PRO A 68 -18.30 -17.20 5.83
C PRO A 68 -18.49 -18.48 6.65
N ASP A 69 -17.44 -19.31 6.76
CA ASP A 69 -17.42 -20.53 7.56
C ASP A 69 -17.09 -20.28 9.06
N GLY A 70 -16.94 -19.01 9.46
CA GLY A 70 -16.59 -18.60 10.81
C GLY A 70 -15.11 -18.70 11.17
N THR A 71 -14.25 -19.10 10.23
CA THR A 71 -12.79 -19.14 10.42
C THR A 71 -12.15 -17.78 10.17
N CYS A 72 -10.85 -17.65 10.45
CA CYS A 72 -10.08 -16.46 10.10
C CYS A 72 -8.62 -16.80 9.78
N THR A 73 -7.92 -15.88 9.12
CA THR A 73 -6.48 -15.97 8.93
C THR A 73 -5.74 -15.16 9.98
N LEU A 74 -4.96 -15.83 10.82
CA LEU A 74 -4.01 -15.19 11.73
C LEU A 74 -2.61 -15.41 11.22
N CYS A 75 -1.80 -14.39 11.39
CA CYS A 75 -0.41 -14.38 11.02
C CYS A 75 0.42 -14.00 12.22
N ARG A 76 1.50 -14.72 12.47
CA ARG A 76 2.49 -14.28 13.42
C ARG A 76 3.09 -12.95 12.91
N ASN A 77 3.50 -12.03 13.75
CA ASN A 77 4.15 -10.78 13.32
C ASN A 77 5.47 -10.61 14.04
N GLN A 78 6.59 -10.90 13.37
CA GLN A 78 7.92 -10.77 13.98
C GLN A 78 8.30 -9.32 14.30
N LEU A 79 7.72 -8.34 13.60
CA LEU A 79 7.93 -6.92 13.90
C LEU A 79 7.26 -6.49 15.21
N GLN A 80 6.31 -7.30 15.70
CA GLN A 80 5.52 -7.05 16.91
C GLN A 80 5.76 -8.19 17.92
N GLY A 81 7.02 -8.62 18.08
CA GLY A 81 7.41 -9.62 19.08
C GLY A 81 6.85 -11.03 18.82
N GLY A 82 6.45 -11.34 17.59
CA GLY A 82 5.90 -12.65 17.23
C GLY A 82 4.45 -12.85 17.69
N GLN A 83 3.70 -11.78 17.95
CA GLN A 83 2.27 -11.85 18.27
C GLN A 83 1.45 -12.36 17.07
N LEU A 84 0.37 -13.10 17.33
CA LEU A 84 -0.62 -13.45 16.32
C LEU A 84 -1.53 -12.24 16.04
N GLN A 85 -1.56 -11.81 14.78
CA GLN A 85 -2.31 -10.66 14.29
C GLN A 85 -3.05 -11.01 12.99
N ARG A 86 -4.15 -10.33 12.72
CA ARG A 86 -4.97 -10.56 11.51
C ARG A 86 -4.28 -9.95 10.28
N ARG A 87 -4.00 -10.80 9.28
CA ARG A 87 -3.32 -10.51 7.98
C ARG A 87 -1.97 -9.81 8.11
N VAL A 88 -0.88 -10.53 7.79
CA VAL A 88 0.48 -9.97 7.76
C VAL A 88 1.21 -10.54 6.55
N ARG A 89 1.77 -9.67 5.70
CA ARG A 89 2.85 -10.03 4.79
C ARG A 89 3.95 -9.00 4.89
N VAL A 90 5.01 -9.33 5.65
CA VAL A 90 6.14 -8.42 5.85
C VAL A 90 7.23 -8.64 4.83
N LEU A 91 7.61 -7.57 4.12
CA LEU A 91 8.79 -7.53 3.26
C LEU A 91 9.40 -6.12 3.21
N CYS A 92 10.05 -5.68 4.29
CA CYS A 92 10.77 -4.40 4.26
C CYS A 92 12.13 -4.59 3.59
N ARG A 93 12.19 -4.19 2.31
CA ARG A 93 13.45 -3.85 1.63
C ARG A 93 13.59 -2.34 1.70
N LYS A 94 14.53 -1.85 2.51
CA LYS A 94 14.83 -0.41 2.62
C LYS A 94 15.24 0.10 1.25
N LYS A 95 14.55 1.12 0.76
CA LYS A 95 14.87 1.81 -0.49
C LYS A 95 15.09 3.28 -0.18
N LEU A 96 16.20 3.82 -0.69
CA LEU A 96 16.44 5.25 -0.76
C LEU A 96 16.26 5.68 -2.21
N SER A 97 15.35 6.63 -2.43
CA SER A 97 15.17 7.29 -3.72
C SER A 97 15.58 8.75 -3.56
N SER A 98 16.29 9.28 -4.56
CA SER A 98 16.60 10.70 -4.63
C SER A 98 16.35 11.19 -6.05
N SER A 99 15.72 12.36 -6.16
CA SER A 99 15.47 12.98 -7.46
C SER A 99 15.63 14.50 -7.38
N VAL A 100 16.05 15.08 -8.50
CA VAL A 100 16.13 16.53 -8.70
C VAL A 100 15.05 16.94 -9.69
N GLN A 101 14.20 17.87 -9.29
CA GLN A 101 13.09 18.39 -10.05
C GLN A 101 13.42 19.81 -10.50
N GLN A 102 13.51 20.00 -11.81
CA GLN A 102 13.91 21.29 -12.42
C GLN A 102 12.83 22.37 -12.32
N SER A 103 11.62 21.99 -11.90
CA SER A 103 10.51 22.91 -11.71
C SER A 103 9.63 22.45 -10.56
N GLY A 104 8.88 23.41 -10.01
CA GLY A 104 7.82 23.12 -9.05
C GLY A 104 6.79 22.14 -9.61
N MET A 105 6.47 22.26 -10.90
CA MET A 105 5.50 21.38 -11.54
C MET A 105 5.99 19.92 -11.65
N GLY A 106 7.28 19.72 -11.93
CA GLY A 106 7.90 18.40 -11.91
C GLY A 106 7.84 17.76 -10.52
N LEU A 107 8.10 18.54 -9.47
CA LEU A 107 7.97 18.05 -8.10
C LEU A 107 6.53 17.65 -7.76
N MET A 108 5.55 18.45 -8.15
CA MET A 108 4.13 18.13 -7.95
C MET A 108 3.70 16.88 -8.72
N GLN A 109 4.20 16.67 -9.95
CA GLN A 109 3.97 15.44 -10.72
C GLN A 109 4.57 14.22 -10.01
N SER A 110 5.81 14.34 -9.53
CA SER A 110 6.48 13.28 -8.78
C SER A 110 5.78 12.97 -7.46
N ALA A 111 5.15 13.95 -6.81
CA ALA A 111 4.37 13.71 -5.60
C ALA A 111 3.03 13.03 -5.93
N ALA A 112 2.37 13.44 -7.01
CA ALA A 112 1.11 12.86 -7.46
C ALA A 112 1.23 11.38 -7.86
N SER A 113 2.43 10.89 -8.25
CA SER A 113 2.64 9.47 -8.57
C SER A 113 2.53 8.53 -7.37
N ALA A 114 2.39 9.05 -6.14
CA ALA A 114 1.99 8.24 -4.99
C ALA A 114 0.59 7.61 -5.17
N VAL A 115 -0.29 8.25 -5.96
CA VAL A 115 -1.58 7.70 -6.38
C VAL A 115 -1.34 6.82 -7.61
N GLN A 116 -1.29 5.49 -7.38
CA GLN A 116 -0.87 4.52 -8.40
C GLN A 116 -1.97 4.12 -9.39
N ASN A 117 -3.24 4.35 -9.05
CA ASN A 117 -4.37 4.04 -9.92
C ASN A 117 -4.79 5.25 -10.78
N ASP A 118 -5.58 4.99 -11.82
CA ASP A 118 -6.27 6.05 -12.54
C ASP A 118 -7.49 6.51 -11.74
N TRP A 119 -7.26 7.39 -10.77
CA TRP A 119 -8.29 7.94 -9.89
C TRP A 119 -9.35 8.78 -10.63
N LYS A 120 -9.12 9.14 -11.89
CA LYS A 120 -10.04 9.96 -12.70
C LYS A 120 -11.13 9.11 -13.37
N VAL A 121 -10.99 7.79 -13.41
CA VAL A 121 -11.96 6.90 -14.05
C VAL A 121 -13.35 7.10 -13.44
N GLY A 122 -14.35 7.32 -14.30
CA GLY A 122 -15.74 7.53 -13.89
C GLY A 122 -16.05 8.92 -13.31
N LEU A 123 -15.07 9.83 -13.29
CA LEU A 123 -15.25 11.21 -12.84
C LEU A 123 -15.20 12.17 -14.04
N ASP A 124 -16.09 13.16 -14.07
CA ASP A 124 -15.97 14.28 -14.99
C ASP A 124 -14.93 15.28 -14.46
N VAL A 125 -13.66 14.99 -14.72
CA VAL A 125 -12.55 15.84 -14.29
C VAL A 125 -12.25 16.84 -15.41
N PRO A 126 -12.53 18.15 -15.23
CA PRO A 126 -12.42 19.14 -16.29
C PRO A 126 -10.96 19.51 -16.54
N VAL A 127 -10.20 18.62 -17.19
CA VAL A 127 -8.82 18.88 -17.64
C VAL A 127 -8.84 19.05 -19.16
N LYS A 128 -9.54 20.07 -19.65
CA LYS A 128 -9.48 20.49 -21.05
C LYS A 128 -8.77 21.84 -21.17
N PRO A 129 -7.45 21.90 -20.94
CA PRO A 129 -6.73 23.13 -21.19
C PRO A 129 -6.79 23.41 -22.70
N LYS A 130 -7.33 24.58 -23.08
CA LYS A 130 -7.41 25.04 -24.48
C LYS A 130 -6.03 25.42 -25.06
N VAL A 131 -4.97 25.26 -24.27
CA VAL A 131 -3.59 25.69 -24.49
C VAL A 131 -2.67 24.63 -23.88
N ASN A 132 -1.40 24.56 -24.31
CA ASN A 132 -0.40 23.61 -23.79
C ASN A 132 0.03 23.91 -22.34
N VAL A 133 -0.91 23.85 -21.39
CA VAL A 133 -0.69 24.05 -19.96
C VAL A 133 -0.76 22.69 -19.28
N GLN A 134 0.30 22.33 -18.56
CA GLN A 134 0.26 21.17 -17.66
C GLN A 134 -0.55 21.53 -16.41
N VAL A 135 -1.60 20.76 -16.13
CA VAL A 135 -2.43 20.93 -14.93
C VAL A 135 -2.37 19.66 -14.10
N ASN A 136 -1.88 19.76 -12.86
CA ASN A 136 -1.98 18.70 -11.87
C ASN A 136 -3.07 19.05 -10.86
N LEU A 137 -4.12 18.23 -10.81
CA LEU A 137 -5.16 18.33 -9.79
C LEU A 137 -4.82 17.52 -8.54
N ALA A 138 -4.13 16.39 -8.73
CA ALA A 138 -3.65 15.59 -7.62
C ALA A 138 -2.61 16.40 -6.83
N GLY A 139 -2.89 16.64 -5.54
CA GLY A 139 -2.03 17.41 -4.64
C GLY A 139 -2.05 18.92 -4.85
N SER A 140 -2.94 19.48 -5.67
CA SER A 140 -2.98 20.92 -5.98
C SER A 140 -3.19 21.84 -4.76
N HIS A 141 -3.79 21.31 -3.68
CA HIS A 141 -4.03 21.99 -2.41
C HIS A 141 -3.25 21.34 -1.25
N SER A 142 -2.18 20.60 -1.57
CA SER A 142 -1.32 20.00 -0.55
C SER A 142 -0.33 21.02 0.02
N LYS A 143 0.20 20.74 1.21
CA LYS A 143 1.30 21.55 1.80
C LYS A 143 2.52 21.63 0.90
N LEU A 144 2.77 20.60 0.09
CA LEU A 144 3.85 20.62 -0.90
C LEU A 144 3.55 21.62 -2.04
N ALA A 145 2.29 21.74 -2.45
CA ALA A 145 1.89 22.76 -3.42
C ALA A 145 2.11 24.17 -2.86
N ASP A 146 1.73 24.41 -1.60
CA ASP A 146 1.97 25.70 -0.94
C ASP A 146 3.46 26.04 -0.90
N PHE A 147 4.30 25.08 -0.49
CA PHE A 147 5.76 25.21 -0.48
C PHE A 147 6.31 25.54 -1.88
N VAL A 148 5.86 24.82 -2.90
CA VAL A 148 6.29 25.04 -4.29
C VAL A 148 5.87 26.42 -4.79
N VAL A 149 4.62 26.83 -4.54
CA VAL A 149 4.08 28.13 -4.96
C VAL A 149 4.82 29.27 -4.25
N GLU A 150 5.10 29.13 -2.96
CA GLU A 150 5.82 30.13 -2.19
C GLU A 150 7.22 30.38 -2.76
N HIS A 151 7.97 29.32 -3.08
CA HIS A 151 9.33 29.44 -3.62
C HIS A 151 9.33 29.90 -5.08
N SER A 152 8.43 29.36 -5.90
CA SER A 152 8.34 29.70 -7.33
C SER A 152 7.94 31.15 -7.58
N ARG A 153 7.31 31.82 -6.60
CA ARG A 153 7.00 33.26 -6.66
C ARG A 153 8.19 34.15 -6.29
N LYS A 154 9.17 33.63 -5.57
CA LYS A 154 10.33 34.40 -5.10
C LYS A 154 11.46 34.40 -6.13
N ASP A 155 11.76 33.24 -6.70
CA ASP A 155 12.83 33.08 -7.70
C ASP A 155 12.65 31.76 -8.47
N LYS A 156 13.57 31.49 -9.38
CA LYS A 156 13.71 30.20 -10.06
C LYS A 156 14.43 29.19 -9.15
N TYR A 157 13.67 28.20 -8.67
CA TYR A 157 14.19 27.11 -7.85
C TYR A 157 14.29 25.78 -8.61
N SER A 158 15.28 24.98 -8.22
CA SER A 158 15.26 23.53 -8.42
C SER A 158 15.02 22.85 -7.08
N PHE A 159 14.32 21.73 -7.09
CA PHE A 159 13.91 21.03 -5.88
C PHE A 159 14.58 19.67 -5.80
N VAL A 160 14.97 19.26 -4.60
CA VAL A 160 15.52 17.93 -4.36
C VAL A 160 14.57 17.17 -3.45
N SER A 161 14.23 15.95 -3.85
CA SER A 161 13.42 15.04 -3.04
C SER A 161 14.28 13.85 -2.62
N HIS A 162 14.19 13.49 -1.34
CA HIS A 162 14.75 12.29 -0.77
C HIS A 162 13.64 11.50 -0.09
N GLU A 163 13.46 10.25 -0.51
CA GLU A 163 12.44 9.36 0.04
C GLU A 163 13.10 8.09 0.56
N VAL A 164 12.80 7.74 1.82
CA VAL A 164 13.15 6.45 2.41
C VAL A 164 11.87 5.66 2.59
N SER A 165 11.77 4.52 1.91
CA SER A 165 10.58 3.67 1.96
C SER A 165 10.91 2.26 2.45
N CYS A 166 9.95 1.69 3.19
CA CYS A 166 9.92 0.29 3.59
C CYS A 166 8.49 -0.25 3.61
N ASN A 167 8.24 -1.30 2.83
CA ASN A 167 6.92 -1.90 2.75
C ASN A 167 6.79 -2.99 3.82
N TYR A 168 6.06 -2.71 4.89
CA TYR A 168 5.89 -3.65 6.00
C TYR A 168 4.68 -4.56 5.86
N TYR A 169 3.63 -4.11 5.16
CA TYR A 169 2.39 -4.86 5.00
C TYR A 169 1.92 -4.70 3.56
N GLN A 170 1.37 -5.78 2.98
CA GLN A 170 0.76 -5.81 1.65
C GLN A 170 -0.54 -6.61 1.71
#